data_AF-A0A453SUS2-F1
#
_entry.id   AF-A0A453SUS2-F1
#
_cell.length_a   1.000
_cell.length_b   1.000
_cell.length_c   1.000
_cell.angle_alpha   90.00
_cell.angle_beta   90.00
_cell.angle_gamma   90.00
#
_symmetry.space_group_name_H-M   'P 1'
#
loop_
_entity.id
_entity.type
_entity.pdbx_description
1 polymer ?
#
loop_
_entity_poly.entity_id
_entity_poly.type
_entity_poly.pdbx_seq_one_letter_code
_entity_poly.pdbx_strand_id
1 'polypeptide(L)'
;MLYAAYRHGKKIGETAASNWLHIVPWGMFSLMKHVKEKYGNPPVFITENGMDDANSRFSRLENVLQDDKRIQYHNDYMSNLLDAIRKEGCNILGYFVWSLLDNWEWNSGYTVRFGLYYID
;
A
#
# COMPACT_ATOMS: atom_id res chain seq x y z
N MET A 1 10.60 -11.85 -11.12
CA MET A 1 9.22 -12.33 -10.99
C MET A 1 8.33 -11.10 -11.06
N LEU A 2 7.71 -10.82 -12.20
CA LEU A 2 6.76 -9.71 -12.34
C LEU A 2 5.42 -10.21 -11.80
N TYR A 3 4.93 -9.62 -10.70
CA TYR A 3 3.60 -9.94 -10.20
C TYR A 3 2.59 -9.30 -11.15
N ALA A 4 2.00 -10.12 -12.02
CA ALA A 4 0.94 -9.69 -12.93
C ALA A 4 -0.33 -9.34 -12.13
N ALA A 5 -1.06 -8.31 -12.55
CA ALA A 5 -2.36 -7.90 -11.98
C ALA A 5 -3.42 -9.03 -11.96
N TYR A 6 -3.17 -10.11 -12.69
CA TYR A 6 -4.03 -11.28 -12.80
C TYR A 6 -3.25 -12.57 -12.55
N ARG A 7 -3.89 -13.52 -11.87
CA ARG A 7 -3.41 -14.89 -11.69
C ARG A 7 -4.53 -15.84 -12.12
N HIS A 8 -4.24 -16.71 -13.10
CA HIS A 8 -5.22 -17.62 -13.70
C HIS A 8 -6.51 -16.92 -14.18
N GLY A 9 -6.37 -15.74 -14.80
CA GLY A 9 -7.50 -14.95 -15.31
C GLY A 9 -8.32 -14.22 -14.25
N LYS A 10 -7.98 -14.33 -12.96
CA LYS A 10 -8.63 -13.58 -11.86
C LYS A 10 -7.72 -12.47 -11.34
N LYS A 11 -8.29 -11.33 -10.96
CA LYS A 11 -7.54 -10.26 -10.29
C LYS A 11 -6.87 -10.81 -9.02
N ILE A 12 -5.64 -10.38 -8.77
CA ILE A 12 -4.86 -10.86 -7.61
C ILE A 12 -5.32 -10.27 -6.27
N GLY A 13 -6.06 -9.17 -6.32
CA GLY A 13 -6.59 -8.44 -5.18
C GLY A 13 -7.59 -7.39 -5.65
N GLU A 14 -8.31 -6.81 -4.69
CA GLU A 14 -9.21 -5.69 -4.93
C GLU A 14 -8.42 -4.51 -5.54
N THR A 15 -9.01 -3.79 -6.49
CA THR A 15 -8.42 -2.58 -7.06
C THR A 15 -8.86 -1.38 -6.22
N ALA A 16 -7.91 -0.50 -5.87
CA ALA A 16 -8.22 0.78 -5.23
C ALA A 16 -8.78 1.79 -6.25
N ALA A 17 -8.78 3.08 -5.94
CA ALA A 17 -9.25 4.09 -6.90
C ALA A 17 -8.35 4.15 -8.14
N SER A 18 -7.04 4.02 -7.96
CA SER A 18 -6.07 3.89 -9.04
C SER A 18 -6.10 2.49 -9.66
N ASN A 19 -6.29 2.42 -10.98
CA ASN A 19 -6.45 1.17 -11.72
C ASN A 19 -5.25 0.20 -11.64
N TRP A 20 -4.05 0.73 -11.40
CA TRP A 20 -2.80 -0.02 -11.25
C TRP A 20 -2.59 -0.54 -9.82
N LEU A 21 -3.31 -0.01 -8.83
CA LEU A 21 -3.11 -0.31 -7.43
C LEU A 21 -4.03 -1.47 -7.01
N HIS A 22 -3.43 -2.64 -6.82
CA HIS A 22 -4.10 -3.82 -6.29
C HIS A 22 -3.70 -4.03 -4.82
N ILE A 23 -4.69 -4.28 -3.97
CA ILE A 23 -4.51 -4.54 -2.55
C ILE A 23 -4.09 -6.00 -2.36
N VAL A 24 -2.79 -6.21 -2.10
CA VAL A 24 -2.14 -7.53 -2.06
C VAL A 24 -1.17 -7.59 -0.87
N PRO A 25 -1.67 -7.61 0.38
CA PRO A 25 -0.81 -7.52 1.57
C PRO A 25 0.19 -8.66 1.71
N TRP A 26 -0.18 -9.89 1.31
CA TRP A 26 0.73 -11.04 1.26
C TRP A 26 1.91 -10.85 0.29
N GLY A 27 1.79 -9.92 -0.65
CA GLY A 27 2.86 -9.52 -1.55
C GLY A 27 4.02 -8.86 -0.80
N MET A 28 3.76 -8.11 0.28
CA MET A 28 4.79 -7.49 1.11
C MET A 28 5.69 -8.55 1.76
N PHE A 29 5.09 -9.56 2.39
CA PHE A 29 5.84 -10.69 2.97
C PHE A 29 6.69 -11.40 1.91
N SER A 30 6.07 -11.73 0.78
CA SER A 30 6.73 -12.45 -0.32
C SER A 30 7.90 -11.65 -0.92
N LEU A 31 7.72 -10.33 -1.07
CA LEU A 31 8.76 -9.44 -1.57
C LEU A 31 9.95 -9.35 -0.61
N MET A 32 9.69 -9.19 0.70
CA MET A 32 10.77 -9.10 1.69
C MET A 32 11.56 -10.40 1.77
N LYS A 33 10.89 -11.54 1.76
CA LYS A 33 11.54 -12.85 1.68
C LYS A 33 12.39 -12.96 0.42
N HIS A 34 11.86 -12.55 -0.73
CA HIS A 34 12.61 -12.54 -1.99
C HIS A 34 13.85 -11.64 -1.92
N VAL A 35 13.73 -10.44 -1.36
CA VAL A 35 14.86 -9.51 -1.21
C VAL A 35 15.93 -10.11 -0.32
N LYS A 36 15.53 -10.71 0.80
CA LYS A 36 16.43 -11.42 1.71
C LYS A 36 17.20 -12.53 0.98
N GLU A 37 16.49 -13.45 0.33
CA GLU A 37 17.07 -14.63 -0.31
C GLU A 37 17.96 -14.27 -1.50
N LYS A 38 17.53 -13.30 -2.30
CA LYS A 38 18.23 -12.94 -3.54
C LYS A 38 19.41 -12.01 -3.33
N TYR A 39 19.35 -11.12 -2.34
CA TYR A 39 20.34 -10.06 -2.14
C TYR A 39 21.12 -10.17 -0.82
N GLY A 40 20.99 -11.28 -0.09
CA GLY A 40 21.80 -11.54 1.11
C GLY A 40 21.35 -10.80 2.36
N ASN A 41 20.03 -10.60 2.52
CA ASN A 41 19.42 -9.92 3.68
C ASN A 41 19.99 -8.52 4.02
N PRO A 42 20.11 -7.61 3.04
CA PRO A 42 20.58 -6.25 3.34
C PRO A 42 19.58 -5.54 4.25
N PRO A 43 20.00 -4.47 4.95
CA PRO A 43 19.05 -3.60 5.63
C PRO A 43 18.10 -2.93 4.63
N VAL A 44 16.81 -2.98 4.90
CA VAL A 44 15.74 -2.47 4.02
C VAL A 44 14.90 -1.41 4.72
N PHE A 45 14.62 -0.32 4.01
CA PHE A 45 13.56 0.61 4.35
C PHE A 45 12.42 0.47 3.35
N ILE A 46 11.18 0.38 3.84
CA ILE A 46 10.00 0.55 2.99
C ILE A 46 9.76 2.04 2.89
N THR A 47 10.20 2.65 1.79
CA THR A 47 10.15 4.11 1.60
C THR A 47 8.75 4.62 1.30
N GLU A 48 7.92 3.80 0.65
CA GLU A 48 6.55 4.16 0.30
C GLU A 48 5.64 2.92 0.33
N ASN A 49 4.48 3.05 0.96
CA ASN A 49 3.37 2.12 0.84
C ASN A 49 2.06 2.84 1.19
N GLY A 50 1.03 2.69 0.36
CA GLY A 50 -0.18 3.49 0.47
C GLY A 50 -1.32 2.97 -0.39
N MET A 51 -2.53 3.46 -0.12
CA MET A 51 -3.74 3.14 -0.87
C MET A 51 -4.57 4.40 -1.06
N ASP A 52 -5.09 4.58 -2.28
CA ASP A 52 -5.89 5.72 -2.64
C ASP A 52 -7.40 5.49 -2.66
N ASP A 53 -8.11 6.47 -2.11
CA ASP A 53 -9.55 6.60 -2.29
C ASP A 53 -9.87 7.60 -3.39
N ALA A 54 -11.00 7.41 -4.05
CA ALA A 54 -11.51 8.36 -5.03
C ALA A 54 -11.88 9.68 -4.35
N ASN A 55 -11.55 10.80 -4.99
CA ASN A 55 -11.91 12.12 -4.53
C ASN A 55 -12.95 12.76 -5.44
N SER A 56 -13.98 13.34 -4.84
CA SER A 56 -15.03 14.06 -5.55
C SER A 56 -15.44 15.28 -4.74
N ARG A 57 -15.60 16.41 -5.43
CA ARG A 57 -16.10 17.66 -4.83
C ARG A 57 -17.54 17.54 -4.32
N PHE A 58 -18.24 16.45 -4.67
CA PHE A 58 -19.59 16.16 -4.23
C PHE A 58 -19.65 15.19 -3.05
N SER A 59 -18.51 14.66 -2.59
CA SER A 59 -18.45 13.77 -1.43
C SER A 59 -18.71 14.55 -0.14
N ARG A 60 -19.49 13.97 0.77
CA ARG A 60 -19.66 14.53 2.11
C ARG A 60 -18.41 14.29 2.93
N LEU A 61 -17.92 15.32 3.63
CA LEU A 61 -16.70 15.24 4.44
C LEU A 61 -16.74 14.06 5.44
N GLU A 62 -17.88 13.83 6.08
CA GLU A 62 -18.07 12.68 7.01
C GLU A 62 -17.73 11.33 6.37
N ASN A 63 -18.10 11.13 5.10
CA ASN A 63 -17.79 9.90 4.36
C ASN A 63 -16.33 9.86 3.90
N VAL A 64 -15.76 11.01 3.58
CA VAL A 64 -14.35 11.15 3.12
C VAL A 64 -13.38 10.82 4.25
N LEU A 65 -13.75 11.15 5.49
CA LEU A 65 -12.98 10.86 6.71
C LEU A 65 -13.20 9.43 7.23
N GLN A 66 -14.20 8.70 6.74
CA GLN A 66 -14.40 7.28 7.04
C GLN A 66 -13.55 6.42 6.11
N ASP A 67 -12.25 6.32 6.40
CA ASP A 67 -11.26 5.63 5.57
C ASP A 67 -10.85 4.26 6.12
N ASP A 68 -11.81 3.50 6.67
CA ASP A 68 -11.61 2.15 7.24
C ASP A 68 -10.85 1.22 6.29
N LYS A 69 -11.05 1.37 4.98
CA LYS A 69 -10.35 0.59 3.96
C LYS A 69 -8.85 0.93 3.91
N ARG A 70 -8.45 2.19 4.04
CA ARG A 70 -7.05 2.63 4.14
C ARG A 70 -6.42 2.17 5.45
N ILE A 71 -7.18 2.25 6.56
CA ILE A 71 -6.75 1.72 7.85
C ILE A 71 -6.47 0.21 7.75
N GLN A 72 -7.41 -0.55 7.19
CA GLN A 72 -7.27 -1.99 6.98
C GLN A 72 -6.09 -2.32 6.07
N TYR A 73 -5.91 -1.56 4.98
CA TYR A 73 -4.75 -1.70 4.09
C TYR A 73 -3.43 -1.62 4.85
N HIS A 74 -3.21 -0.57 5.63
CA HIS A 74 -1.96 -0.42 6.38
C HIS A 74 -1.79 -1.51 7.43
N ASN A 75 -2.86 -1.88 8.15
CA ASN A 75 -2.82 -2.95 9.14
C ASN A 75 -2.40 -4.29 8.52
N ASP A 76 -2.95 -4.65 7.36
CA ASP A 76 -2.64 -5.92 6.69
C ASP A 76 -1.20 -5.93 6.15
N TYR A 77 -0.75 -4.83 5.54
CA TYR A 77 0.61 -4.72 5.02
C TYR A 77 1.66 -4.72 6.15
N MET A 78 1.42 -3.98 7.23
CA MET A 78 2.31 -3.98 8.40
C MET A 78 2.33 -5.33 9.10
N SER A 79 1.19 -6.04 9.16
CA SER A 79 1.13 -7.40 9.73
C SER A 79 1.94 -8.40 8.90
N ASN A 80 1.89 -8.32 7.57
CA ASN A 80 2.72 -9.13 6.68
C ASN A 80 4.21 -8.76 6.77
N LEU A 81 4.52 -7.48 6.92
CA LEU A 81 5.89 -7.01 7.14
C LEU A 81 6.44 -7.53 8.48
N LEU A 82 5.63 -7.49 9.54
CA LEU A 82 5.98 -8.02 10.86
C LEU A 82 6.24 -9.53 10.80
N ASP A 83 5.43 -10.27 10.04
CA ASP A 83 5.66 -11.69 9.80
C ASP A 83 6.99 -11.95 9.05
N ALA A 84 7.33 -11.11 8.07
CA ALA A 84 8.61 -11.23 7.36
C ALA A 84 9.81 -10.99 8.30
N ILE A 85 9.66 -10.09 9.27
CA ILE A 85 10.67 -9.85 10.32
C ILE A 85 10.74 -11.05 11.26
N ARG A 86 9.60 -11.46 11.85
CA ARG A 86 9.57 -12.42 12.97
C ARG A 86 9.75 -13.88 12.53
N LYS A 87 9.17 -14.26 11.40
CA LYS A 87 9.16 -15.66 10.92
C LYS A 87 10.32 -15.93 9.98
N GLU A 88 10.67 -14.95 9.15
CA GLU A 88 11.70 -15.10 8.11
C GLU A 88 12.99 -14.33 8.42
N GLY A 89 13.07 -13.52 9.48
CA GLY A 89 14.30 -12.80 9.83
C GLY A 89 14.76 -11.77 8.79
N CYS A 90 13.81 -11.17 8.05
CA CYS A 90 14.11 -10.11 7.09
C CYS A 90 14.61 -8.85 7.82
N ASN A 91 15.71 -8.27 7.35
CA ASN A 91 16.34 -7.10 7.96
C ASN A 91 15.66 -5.79 7.54
N ILE A 92 14.53 -5.48 8.16
CA ILE A 92 13.73 -4.28 7.88
C ILE A 92 13.95 -3.25 8.99
N LEU A 93 14.34 -2.03 8.60
CA LEU A 93 14.71 -0.93 9.50
C LEU A 93 13.62 0.13 9.65
N GLY A 94 12.67 0.21 8.73
CA GLY A 94 11.62 1.21 8.80
C GLY A 94 10.55 1.06 7.73
N TYR A 95 9.41 1.69 7.99
CA TYR A 95 8.26 1.72 7.12
C TYR A 95 7.68 3.14 7.08
N PHE A 96 7.57 3.69 5.88
CA PHE A 96 7.07 5.02 5.63
C PHE A 96 5.83 4.94 4.73
N VAL A 97 4.74 5.48 5.25
CA VAL A 97 3.47 5.56 4.53
C VAL A 97 3.54 6.59 3.41
N TRP A 98 2.98 6.25 2.26
CA TRP A 98 2.60 7.24 1.24
C TRP A 98 1.08 7.48 1.34
N SER A 99 0.63 8.62 1.84
CA SER A 99 1.43 9.77 2.30
C SER A 99 0.82 10.39 3.55
N LEU A 100 1.54 11.36 4.13
CA LEU A 100 1.02 12.06 5.30
C LEU A 100 -0.25 12.86 4.95
N LEU A 101 -0.22 13.63 3.86
CA LEU A 101 -1.30 14.54 3.48
C LEU A 101 -1.82 14.18 2.10
N ASP A 102 -3.13 14.38 1.89
CA ASP A 102 -3.67 14.43 0.53
C ASP A 102 -2.92 15.48 -0.30
N ASN A 103 -2.48 15.10 -1.49
CA ASN A 103 -1.59 15.93 -2.31
C ASN A 103 -1.95 15.80 -3.81
N TRP A 104 -1.13 16.40 -4.67
CA TRP A 104 -1.32 16.34 -6.12
C TRP A 104 -0.71 15.07 -6.70
N GLU A 105 -1.56 14.12 -7.13
CA GLU A 105 -1.14 12.78 -7.55
C GLU A 105 -0.91 12.70 -9.07
N TRP A 106 0.11 13.43 -9.54
CA TRP A 106 0.58 13.39 -10.94
C TRP A 106 -0.56 13.60 -11.96
N ASN A 107 -0.70 12.67 -12.90
CA ASN A 107 -1.73 12.74 -13.94
C ASN A 107 -3.17 12.66 -13.39
N SER A 108 -3.34 12.19 -12.15
CA SER A 108 -4.64 12.16 -11.47
C SER A 108 -4.97 13.48 -10.78
N GLY A 109 -4.00 14.38 -10.60
CA GLY A 109 -4.18 15.62 -9.84
C GLY A 109 -4.82 15.36 -8.47
N TYR A 110 -5.86 16.12 -8.14
CA TYR A 110 -6.58 15.98 -6.86
C TYR A 110 -7.77 15.00 -6.91
N THR A 111 -7.87 14.15 -7.93
CA THR A 111 -9.01 13.22 -8.09
C THR A 111 -8.89 11.94 -7.26
N VAL A 112 -7.75 11.72 -6.61
CA VAL A 112 -7.48 10.60 -5.72
C VAL A 112 -6.74 11.06 -4.47
N ARG A 113 -6.84 10.29 -3.38
CA ARG A 113 -6.36 10.66 -2.04
C ARG A 113 -5.59 9.53 -1.38
N PHE A 114 -4.28 9.73 -1.20
CA PHE A 114 -3.38 8.81 -0.49
C PHE A 114 -3.11 9.22 0.96
N GLY A 115 -3.52 10.42 1.37
CA GLY A 115 -3.16 10.98 2.66
C GLY A 115 -3.80 10.25 3.83
N LEU A 116 -3.04 10.12 4.91
CA LEU A 116 -3.61 9.84 6.24
C LEU A 116 -4.44 11.02 6.76
N TYR A 117 -4.13 12.24 6.29
CA TYR A 117 -4.85 13.45 6.63
C TYR A 117 -5.47 14.08 5.38
N TYR A 118 -6.77 14.34 5.48
CA TYR A 118 -7.52 15.08 4.48
C TYR A 118 -7.04 16.54 4.38
N ILE A 119 -6.95 17.04 3.16
CA ILE A 119 -6.70 18.46 2.85
C ILE A 119 -7.97 19.02 2.18
N ASP A 120 -8.50 20.09 2.77
CA ASP A 120 -9.69 20.82 2.30
C ASP A 120 -9.37 21.78 1.15
#